data_AF-A0AAV0WUB6-F1
#
_entry.id   AF-A0AAV0WUB6-F1
#
_cell.length_a   1.000
_cell.length_b   1.000
_cell.length_c   1.000
_cell.angle_alpha   90.00
_cell.angle_beta   90.00
_cell.angle_gamma   90.00
#
_symmetry.space_group_name_H-M   'P 1'
#
loop_
_entity.id
_entity.type
_entity.pdbx_description
1 polymer ?
#
loop_
_entity_poly.entity_id
_entity_poly.type
_entity_poly.pdbx_seq_one_letter_code
_entity_poly.pdbx_strand_id
1 'polypeptide(L)'
;MCKIVKETRYVFNCLESIYIHFSMPTNNFKFKEIQKQLAIIEALKEKIENSNDRDVSQALGILSIMNTVSFIFHLIVLEDILQVINILSTQLQQKTATLGKAGLVIEGVIKTFEEKRSDKCFSEVWSTVEMFAETHGIETPIKDCTAKRLKREPNHLKDFHLSSTTSTELTNENEKHWRIIYFKLIDTIVTNIKKRFSTESLKMATAVDNFMKLNYDDSTFFIENYKELFNIDLNALKSEMMVVKNCVLRSSIESQIDFDKIKEMINKNDPENFELTSLILISCYELALLGRFICNIWRIFSDNPLSTVLTTLETVHKKLIRLNVDGLKEIKNINWISIVIIIVNAMVIIITSTIWVILHKHVLEIYNMVMIVVLNTCQCFCFCEYILLISYMKWMIYIINEKIPERKSCLSTYRDMYLEVTECLHQVNRSIHGVPAIVSFIVGTVAEIILTIYCDFVFPRYFINDPYLVVSFMWLSMRTVNILLLYKIGDATEKEVNRMSLVLHRRSLIEKNPRIKRQIKFFLLRRLHEHYHFELYGMCHVNIRQLFSLTNKSIGYLVIQILFKL
;
A
#
# COMPACT_ATOMS: atom_id res chain seq x y z
N MET A 1 -7.85 -6.32 -16.60
CA MET A 1 -9.13 -6.90 -17.07
C MET A 1 -8.94 -7.66 -18.39
N CYS A 2 -8.52 -6.99 -19.47
CA CYS A 2 -8.47 -7.61 -20.80
C CYS A 2 -7.30 -8.59 -21.03
N LYS A 3 -6.20 -8.56 -20.25
CA LYS A 3 -5.03 -9.47 -20.37
C LYS A 3 -5.31 -10.97 -20.11
N ILE A 4 -6.52 -11.30 -19.61
CA ILE A 4 -6.96 -12.68 -19.33
C ILE A 4 -7.31 -13.42 -20.63
N VAL A 5 -7.80 -12.70 -21.64
CA VAL A 5 -8.00 -13.24 -22.99
C VAL A 5 -6.61 -13.36 -23.65
N LYS A 6 -6.29 -14.53 -24.20
CA LYS A 6 -4.94 -14.83 -24.69
C LYS A 6 -4.61 -13.98 -25.92
N GLU A 7 -5.64 -13.70 -26.71
CA GLU A 7 -5.61 -12.99 -27.99
C GLU A 7 -5.39 -11.47 -27.81
N THR A 8 -5.90 -10.85 -26.75
CA THR A 8 -5.68 -9.43 -26.43
C THR A 8 -4.29 -9.14 -25.85
N ARG A 9 -3.60 -10.15 -25.31
CA ARG A 9 -2.26 -9.98 -24.71
C ARG A 9 -1.25 -9.44 -25.74
N TYR A 10 -1.41 -9.82 -27.00
CA TYR A 10 -0.59 -9.35 -28.10
C TYR A 10 -0.68 -7.84 -28.31
N VAL A 11 -1.88 -7.25 -28.15
CA VAL A 11 -2.09 -5.80 -28.30
C VAL A 11 -1.44 -5.02 -27.17
N PHE A 12 -1.59 -5.47 -25.91
CA PHE A 12 -0.92 -4.82 -24.78
C PHE A 12 0.60 -4.92 -24.86
N ASN A 13 1.13 -6.08 -25.27
CA ASN A 13 2.56 -6.26 -25.47
C ASN A 13 3.09 -5.38 -26.62
N CYS A 14 2.30 -5.18 -27.68
CA CYS A 14 2.64 -4.29 -28.78
C CYS A 14 2.63 -2.82 -28.33
N LEU A 15 1.61 -2.37 -27.59
CA LEU A 15 1.56 -1.02 -27.00
C LEU A 15 2.73 -0.77 -26.03
N GLU A 16 3.10 -1.77 -25.22
CA GLU A 16 4.27 -1.70 -24.34
C GLU A 16 5.58 -1.63 -25.14
N SER A 17 5.68 -2.38 -26.25
CA SER A 17 6.83 -2.34 -27.15
C SER A 17 6.96 -0.99 -27.86
N ILE A 18 5.84 -0.38 -28.28
CA ILE A 18 5.76 0.98 -28.83
C ILE A 18 6.27 1.97 -27.78
N TYR A 19 5.73 1.92 -26.56
CA TYR A 19 6.16 2.79 -25.46
C TYR A 19 7.66 2.66 -25.17
N ILE A 20 8.18 1.44 -25.05
CA ILE A 20 9.60 1.18 -24.80
C ILE A 20 10.47 1.71 -25.95
N HIS A 21 10.10 1.44 -27.20
CA HIS A 21 10.85 1.89 -28.39
C HIS A 21 10.92 3.43 -28.49
N PHE A 22 9.82 4.12 -28.16
CA PHE A 22 9.75 5.59 -28.24
C PHE A 22 10.23 6.32 -26.98
N SER A 23 10.35 5.63 -25.84
CA SER A 23 10.85 6.21 -24.58
C SER A 23 12.38 6.38 -24.51
N MET A 24 13.13 5.94 -25.52
CA MET A 24 14.58 6.13 -25.58
C MET A 24 14.97 7.62 -25.81
N PRO A 25 16.04 8.14 -25.16
CA PRO A 25 16.39 9.57 -25.16
C PRO A 25 16.59 10.17 -26.56
N THR A 26 17.11 9.39 -27.51
CA THR A 26 17.39 9.78 -28.90
C THR A 26 16.12 9.93 -29.75
N ASN A 27 15.03 9.24 -29.40
CA ASN A 27 13.77 9.20 -30.16
C ASN A 27 12.74 10.23 -29.67
N ASN A 28 12.96 10.83 -28.50
CA ASN A 28 11.97 11.64 -27.77
C ASN A 28 11.73 13.03 -28.41
N PHE A 29 12.74 13.60 -29.09
CA PHE A 29 12.62 14.93 -29.71
C PHE A 29 11.78 14.91 -30.99
N LYS A 30 12.05 13.96 -31.91
CA LYS A 30 11.24 13.72 -33.12
C LYS A 30 9.81 13.29 -32.78
N PHE A 31 9.63 12.53 -31.69
CA PHE A 31 8.32 12.07 -31.24
C PHE A 31 7.39 13.21 -30.83
N LYS A 32 7.88 14.26 -30.17
CA LYS A 32 7.09 15.47 -29.86
C LYS A 32 6.57 16.21 -31.10
N GLU A 33 7.28 16.09 -32.23
CA GLU A 33 6.88 16.64 -33.53
C GLU A 33 5.83 15.76 -34.21
N ILE A 34 6.01 14.43 -34.18
CA ILE A 34 5.13 13.43 -34.79
C ILE A 34 3.79 13.26 -34.04
N GLN A 35 3.77 13.51 -32.72
CA GLN A 35 2.57 13.34 -31.89
C GLN A 35 1.47 14.37 -32.19
N LYS A 36 1.70 15.34 -33.08
CA LYS A 36 0.72 16.40 -33.40
C LYS A 36 -0.44 15.98 -34.31
N GLN A 37 -0.46 14.76 -34.86
CA GLN A 37 -1.63 14.09 -35.45
C GLN A 37 -1.29 12.60 -35.68
N LEU A 38 -2.28 11.74 -35.94
CA LEU A 38 -2.19 10.28 -36.14
C LEU A 38 -1.10 9.84 -37.16
N ALA A 39 0.17 9.79 -36.73
CA ALA A 39 1.31 9.52 -37.61
C ALA A 39 2.31 8.51 -37.02
N ILE A 40 1.89 7.56 -36.17
CA ILE A 40 2.79 6.52 -35.65
C ILE A 40 3.18 5.52 -36.76
N ILE A 41 2.23 5.15 -37.62
CA ILE A 41 2.49 4.25 -38.76
C ILE A 41 3.39 4.94 -39.80
N GLU A 42 3.11 6.22 -40.11
CA GLU A 42 3.91 7.02 -41.03
C GLU A 42 5.32 7.28 -40.50
N ALA A 43 5.46 7.61 -39.21
CA ALA A 43 6.77 7.79 -38.58
C ALA A 43 7.58 6.48 -38.50
N LEU A 44 6.93 5.33 -38.32
CA LEU A 44 7.60 4.03 -38.39
C LEU A 44 8.07 3.75 -39.81
N LYS A 45 7.25 4.02 -40.83
CA LYS A 45 7.62 3.88 -42.25
C LYS A 45 8.78 4.80 -42.64
N GLU A 46 8.71 6.08 -42.31
CA GLU A 46 9.77 7.07 -42.58
C GLU A 46 11.09 6.70 -41.88
N LYS A 47 11.02 6.17 -40.64
CA LYS A 47 12.23 5.75 -39.91
C LYS A 47 12.85 4.47 -40.48
N ILE A 48 12.03 3.55 -41.00
CA ILE A 48 12.51 2.36 -41.72
C ILE A 48 13.23 2.76 -43.01
N GLU A 49 12.71 3.78 -43.72
CA GLU A 49 13.33 4.29 -44.96
C GLU A 49 14.62 5.09 -44.71
N ASN A 50 14.71 5.80 -43.57
CA ASN A 50 15.79 6.76 -43.30
C ASN A 50 16.94 6.27 -42.38
N SER A 51 16.92 5.03 -41.86
CA SER A 51 17.96 4.55 -40.93
C SER A 51 18.57 3.20 -41.31
N ASN A 52 19.89 3.04 -41.10
CA ASN A 52 20.66 1.80 -41.31
C ASN A 52 20.94 1.07 -39.97
N ASP A 53 20.23 1.43 -38.91
CA ASP A 53 20.57 1.07 -37.52
C ASP A 53 19.86 -0.22 -37.06
N ARG A 54 20.34 -0.84 -35.96
CA ARG A 54 19.69 -2.05 -35.37
C ARG A 54 18.22 -1.85 -35.04
N ASP A 55 17.81 -0.62 -34.80
CA ASP A 55 16.45 -0.21 -34.44
C ASP A 55 15.43 -0.39 -35.58
N VAL A 56 15.88 -0.50 -36.84
CA VAL A 56 15.02 -0.74 -38.02
C VAL A 56 14.32 -2.08 -37.92
N SER A 57 15.02 -3.12 -37.44
CA SER A 57 14.45 -4.46 -37.27
C SER A 57 13.34 -4.48 -36.22
N GLN A 58 13.47 -3.69 -35.15
CA GLN A 58 12.43 -3.54 -34.13
C GLN A 58 11.25 -2.72 -34.66
N ALA A 59 11.51 -1.63 -35.38
CA ALA A 59 10.46 -0.82 -36.02
C ALA A 59 9.66 -1.63 -37.05
N LEU A 60 10.32 -2.46 -37.87
CA LEU A 60 9.69 -3.41 -38.80
C LEU A 60 8.83 -4.44 -38.05
N GLY A 61 9.36 -5.00 -36.97
CA GLY A 61 8.62 -5.91 -36.10
C GLY A 61 7.35 -5.27 -35.53
N ILE A 62 7.44 -4.06 -35.00
CA ILE A 62 6.29 -3.30 -34.48
C ILE A 62 5.29 -3.00 -35.59
N LEU A 63 5.74 -2.52 -36.76
CA LEU A 63 4.88 -2.19 -37.90
C LEU A 63 4.13 -3.42 -38.42
N SER A 64 4.80 -4.57 -38.52
CA SER A 64 4.17 -5.83 -38.95
C SER A 64 3.07 -6.30 -38.01
N ILE A 65 3.21 -6.08 -36.69
CA ILE A 65 2.17 -6.42 -35.70
C ILE A 65 1.02 -5.42 -35.78
N MET A 66 1.31 -4.12 -35.94
CA MET A 66 0.29 -3.06 -36.07
C MET A 66 -0.57 -3.24 -37.32
N ASN A 67 0.01 -3.76 -38.41
CA ASN A 67 -0.69 -4.05 -39.67
C ASN A 67 -1.47 -5.38 -39.64
N THR A 68 -1.70 -6.00 -38.49
CA THR A 68 -2.56 -7.19 -38.39
C THR A 68 -4.01 -6.81 -38.07
N VAL A 69 -4.97 -7.48 -38.73
CA VAL A 69 -6.41 -7.32 -38.43
C VAL A 69 -6.72 -7.62 -36.96
N SER A 70 -5.98 -8.55 -36.35
CA SER A 70 -6.08 -8.83 -34.92
C SER A 70 -5.76 -7.61 -34.07
N PHE A 71 -4.67 -6.89 -34.37
CA PHE A 71 -4.29 -5.71 -33.60
C PHE A 71 -5.33 -4.59 -33.72
N ILE A 72 -5.80 -4.32 -34.95
CA ILE A 72 -6.80 -3.28 -35.24
C ILE A 72 -8.13 -3.59 -34.58
N PHE A 73 -8.61 -4.82 -34.71
CA PHE A 73 -9.85 -5.27 -34.08
C PHE A 73 -9.83 -5.05 -32.56
N HIS A 74 -8.76 -5.51 -31.89
CA HIS A 74 -8.63 -5.33 -30.45
C HIS A 74 -8.41 -3.87 -30.05
N LEU A 75 -7.78 -3.04 -30.88
CA LEU A 75 -7.58 -1.61 -30.62
C LEU A 75 -8.92 -0.86 -30.63
N ILE A 76 -9.74 -1.07 -31.67
CA ILE A 76 -11.08 -0.48 -31.79
C ILE A 76 -11.96 -0.92 -30.63
N VAL A 77 -11.99 -2.23 -30.33
CA VAL A 77 -12.75 -2.77 -29.19
C VAL A 77 -12.26 -2.16 -27.86
N LEU A 78 -10.94 -1.99 -27.68
CA LEU A 78 -10.37 -1.40 -26.48
C LEU A 78 -10.73 0.08 -26.34
N GLU A 79 -10.65 0.86 -27.41
CA GLU A 79 -11.08 2.26 -27.43
C GLU A 79 -12.54 2.39 -26.99
N ASP A 80 -13.41 1.60 -27.61
CA ASP A 80 -14.84 1.50 -27.29
C ASP A 80 -15.12 1.20 -25.82
N ILE A 81 -14.35 0.29 -25.23
CA ILE A 81 -14.46 -0.08 -23.81
C ILE A 81 -13.94 1.06 -22.92
N LEU A 82 -12.80 1.65 -23.27
CA LEU A 82 -12.14 2.68 -22.48
C LEU A 82 -12.98 3.96 -22.43
N GLN A 83 -13.66 4.32 -23.51
CA GLN A 83 -14.57 5.47 -23.53
C GLN A 83 -15.68 5.31 -22.48
N VAL A 84 -16.32 4.13 -22.41
CA VAL A 84 -17.38 3.84 -21.43
C VAL A 84 -16.81 3.80 -20.00
N ILE A 85 -15.65 3.18 -19.79
CA ILE A 85 -14.99 3.13 -18.47
C ILE A 85 -14.53 4.51 -18.01
N ASN A 86 -14.15 5.40 -18.92
CA ASN A 86 -13.69 6.74 -18.59
C ASN A 86 -14.79 7.58 -17.91
N ILE A 87 -16.06 7.41 -18.31
CA ILE A 87 -17.21 8.04 -17.64
C ILE A 87 -17.26 7.62 -16.18
N LEU A 88 -17.14 6.33 -15.90
CA LEU A 88 -17.11 5.83 -14.53
C LEU A 88 -15.85 6.30 -13.77
N SER A 89 -14.70 6.29 -14.43
CA SER A 89 -13.43 6.67 -13.83
C SER A 89 -13.40 8.14 -13.40
N THR A 90 -13.89 9.03 -14.27
CA THR A 90 -13.99 10.46 -13.97
C THR A 90 -14.96 10.72 -12.83
N GLN A 91 -16.12 10.07 -12.81
CA GLN A 91 -17.10 10.17 -11.72
C GLN A 91 -16.55 9.69 -10.38
N LEU A 92 -15.86 8.55 -10.34
CA LEU A 92 -15.23 8.03 -9.11
C LEU A 92 -14.05 8.88 -8.61
N GLN A 93 -13.48 9.73 -9.46
CA GLN A 93 -12.36 10.63 -9.10
C GLN A 93 -12.83 12.05 -8.73
N GLN A 94 -14.12 12.37 -8.84
CA GLN A 94 -14.65 13.67 -8.43
C GLN A 94 -14.59 13.84 -6.91
N LYS A 95 -14.09 15.00 -6.46
CA LYS A 95 -13.91 15.31 -5.02
C LYS A 95 -15.22 15.39 -4.23
N THR A 96 -16.35 15.60 -4.92
CA THR A 96 -17.69 15.77 -4.34
C THR A 96 -18.58 14.54 -4.56
N ALA A 97 -18.09 13.50 -5.22
CA ALA A 97 -18.87 12.31 -5.52
C ALA A 97 -18.89 11.37 -4.32
N THR A 98 -20.10 10.96 -3.93
CA THR A 98 -20.33 9.92 -2.93
C THR A 98 -20.49 8.57 -3.61
N LEU A 99 -20.17 7.49 -2.90
CA LEU A 99 -20.21 6.14 -3.46
C LEU A 99 -21.65 5.72 -3.84
N GLY A 100 -22.68 6.21 -3.14
CA GLY A 100 -24.08 5.99 -3.52
C GLY A 100 -24.48 6.73 -4.81
N LYS A 101 -24.03 7.99 -5.02
CA LYS A 101 -24.20 8.70 -6.31
C LYS A 101 -23.48 7.98 -7.47
N ALA A 102 -22.31 7.40 -7.20
CA ALA A 102 -21.58 6.61 -8.19
C ALA A 102 -22.29 5.28 -8.52
N GLY A 103 -23.15 4.77 -7.64
CA GLY A 103 -23.91 3.53 -7.84
C GLY A 103 -24.75 3.53 -9.12
N LEU A 104 -25.47 4.63 -9.39
CA LEU A 104 -26.27 4.78 -10.63
C LEU A 104 -25.40 4.76 -11.89
N VAL A 105 -24.22 5.37 -11.83
CA VAL A 105 -23.27 5.38 -12.95
C VAL A 105 -22.67 3.98 -13.16
N ILE A 106 -22.38 3.25 -12.09
CA ILE A 106 -21.90 1.86 -12.15
C ILE A 106 -22.95 0.95 -12.79
N GLU A 107 -24.21 1.04 -12.35
CA GLU A 107 -25.31 0.27 -12.93
C GLU A 107 -25.54 0.61 -14.40
N GLY A 108 -25.52 1.91 -14.74
CA GLY A 108 -25.60 2.37 -16.12
C GLY A 108 -24.48 1.80 -16.99
N VAL A 109 -23.24 1.81 -16.52
CA VAL A 109 -22.08 1.25 -17.25
C VAL A 109 -22.19 -0.26 -17.42
N ILE A 110 -22.67 -1.00 -16.42
CA ILE A 110 -22.92 -2.44 -16.54
C ILE A 110 -23.96 -2.69 -17.63
N LYS A 111 -25.08 -1.96 -17.61
CA LYS A 111 -26.14 -2.09 -18.60
C LYS A 111 -25.65 -1.76 -20.02
N THR A 112 -24.85 -0.71 -20.17
CA THR A 112 -24.22 -0.36 -21.46
C THR A 112 -23.35 -1.49 -22.00
N PHE A 113 -22.57 -2.17 -21.15
CA PHE A 113 -21.78 -3.33 -21.60
C PHE A 113 -22.63 -4.55 -21.92
N GLU A 114 -23.73 -4.77 -21.21
CA GLU A 114 -24.70 -5.83 -21.52
C GLU A 114 -25.40 -5.59 -22.86
N GLU A 115 -25.76 -4.34 -23.18
CA GLU A 115 -26.35 -3.96 -24.47
C GLU A 115 -25.35 -4.05 -25.63
N LYS A 116 -24.06 -3.74 -25.36
CA LYS A 116 -22.97 -3.95 -26.33
C LYS A 116 -22.76 -5.43 -26.68
N ARG A 117 -23.22 -6.37 -25.84
CA ARG A 117 -23.28 -7.80 -26.18
C ARG A 117 -24.46 -8.09 -27.13
N SER A 118 -24.46 -7.46 -28.30
CA SER A 118 -25.45 -7.67 -29.35
C SER A 118 -24.77 -7.86 -30.71
N ASP A 119 -25.40 -8.64 -31.59
CA ASP A 119 -24.88 -8.86 -32.94
C ASP A 119 -24.83 -7.54 -33.74
N LYS A 120 -25.77 -6.63 -33.48
CA LYS A 120 -25.78 -5.28 -34.09
C LYS A 120 -24.52 -4.50 -33.76
N CYS A 121 -24.14 -4.40 -32.48
CA CYS A 121 -22.93 -3.69 -32.07
C CYS A 121 -21.66 -4.37 -32.59
N PHE A 122 -21.65 -5.71 -32.70
CA PHE A 122 -20.54 -6.42 -33.32
C PHE A 122 -20.38 -6.05 -34.81
N SER A 123 -21.48 -5.99 -35.57
CA SER A 123 -21.44 -5.59 -36.98
C SER A 123 -20.94 -4.15 -37.18
N GLU A 124 -21.30 -3.22 -36.29
CA GLU A 124 -20.79 -1.84 -36.32
C GLU A 124 -19.26 -1.78 -36.07
N VAL A 125 -18.77 -2.54 -35.08
CA VAL A 125 -17.33 -2.66 -34.81
C VAL A 125 -16.61 -3.30 -35.99
N TRP A 126 -17.18 -4.37 -36.57
CA TRP A 126 -16.58 -5.08 -37.70
C TRP A 126 -16.51 -4.20 -38.96
N SER A 127 -17.56 -3.45 -39.26
CA SER A 127 -17.57 -2.48 -40.37
C SER A 127 -16.51 -1.40 -40.19
N THR A 128 -16.29 -0.93 -38.95
CA THR A 128 -15.23 0.04 -38.64
C THR A 128 -13.84 -0.55 -38.87
N VAL A 129 -13.63 -1.83 -38.54
CA VAL A 129 -12.38 -2.56 -38.82
C VAL A 129 -12.15 -2.71 -40.32
N GLU A 130 -13.19 -3.04 -41.09
CA GLU A 130 -13.11 -3.16 -42.55
C GLU A 130 -12.75 -1.82 -43.20
N MET A 131 -13.45 -0.73 -42.85
CA MET A 131 -13.11 0.61 -43.34
C MET A 131 -11.68 1.03 -42.98
N PHE A 132 -11.24 0.74 -41.75
CA PHE A 132 -9.88 1.08 -41.31
C PHE A 132 -8.82 0.28 -42.09
N ALA A 133 -9.07 -1.00 -42.37
CA ALA A 133 -8.18 -1.86 -43.13
C ALA A 133 -8.09 -1.44 -44.62
N GLU A 134 -9.22 -1.06 -45.22
CA GLU A 134 -9.27 -0.54 -46.60
C GLU A 134 -8.49 0.77 -46.74
N THR A 135 -8.65 1.69 -45.78
CA THR A 135 -7.97 2.99 -45.77
C THR A 135 -6.43 2.85 -45.70
N HIS A 136 -5.93 1.82 -45.02
CA HIS A 136 -4.50 1.62 -44.79
C HIS A 136 -3.87 0.52 -45.65
N GLY A 137 -4.62 -0.06 -46.59
CA GLY A 137 -4.13 -1.10 -47.51
C GLY A 137 -3.73 -2.40 -46.80
N ILE A 138 -4.40 -2.75 -45.71
CA ILE A 138 -4.14 -3.96 -44.93
C ILE A 138 -4.98 -5.10 -45.50
N GLU A 139 -4.35 -6.22 -45.83
CA GLU A 139 -5.05 -7.42 -46.28
C GLU A 139 -6.00 -7.89 -45.17
N THR A 140 -7.30 -7.60 -45.34
CA THR A 140 -8.32 -8.27 -44.54
C THR A 140 -8.31 -9.75 -44.90
N PRO A 141 -8.53 -10.68 -43.96
CA PRO A 141 -8.53 -12.12 -44.23
C PRO A 141 -9.76 -12.57 -45.06
N ILE A 142 -10.33 -11.69 -45.90
CA ILE A 142 -11.61 -11.89 -46.59
C ILE A 142 -11.43 -12.18 -48.09
N LYS A 143 -10.23 -12.04 -48.67
CA LYS A 143 -10.01 -12.40 -50.08
C LYS A 143 -8.75 -13.24 -50.28
N ASP A 144 -8.86 -14.52 -49.90
CA ASP A 144 -8.46 -15.64 -50.77
C ASP A 144 -8.62 -16.96 -50.01
N CYS A 145 -9.72 -17.66 -50.28
CA CYS A 145 -9.84 -19.08 -49.97
C CYS A 145 -8.95 -19.90 -50.91
N THR A 146 -7.63 -19.78 -50.78
CA THR A 146 -6.73 -20.82 -51.32
C THR A 146 -6.65 -21.95 -50.31
N ALA A 147 -7.63 -22.85 -50.43
CA ALA A 147 -7.69 -24.22 -49.94
C ALA A 147 -6.63 -24.62 -48.89
N LYS A 148 -6.96 -24.49 -47.61
CA LYS A 148 -6.41 -25.43 -46.62
C LYS A 148 -6.77 -26.83 -47.09
N ARG A 149 -5.76 -27.68 -47.32
CA ARG A 149 -5.83 -29.08 -47.77
C ARG A 149 -7.15 -29.73 -47.33
N LEU A 150 -8.03 -30.04 -48.30
CA LEU A 150 -9.23 -30.85 -48.06
C LEU A 150 -8.80 -32.12 -47.32
N LYS A 151 -9.26 -32.29 -46.08
CA LYS A 151 -9.11 -33.56 -45.37
C LYS A 151 -9.96 -34.58 -46.11
N ARG A 152 -9.33 -35.41 -46.94
CA ARG A 152 -9.98 -36.59 -47.51
C ARG A 152 -10.36 -37.52 -46.36
N GLU A 153 -11.59 -37.99 -46.35
CA GLU A 153 -12.01 -39.03 -45.42
C GLU A 153 -11.09 -40.25 -45.58
N PRO A 154 -10.70 -40.91 -44.49
CA PRO A 154 -10.02 -42.18 -44.57
C PRO A 154 -10.89 -43.19 -45.32
N ASN A 155 -10.34 -43.87 -46.33
CA ASN A 155 -11.11 -44.80 -47.19
C ASN A 155 -11.84 -45.91 -46.41
N HIS A 156 -11.40 -46.24 -45.19
CA HIS A 156 -12.01 -47.26 -44.34
C HIS A 156 -13.29 -46.81 -43.61
N LEU A 157 -13.65 -45.51 -43.70
CA LEU A 157 -14.86 -44.96 -43.09
C LEU A 157 -16.01 -44.78 -44.09
N LYS A 158 -15.83 -45.16 -45.36
CA LYS A 158 -16.83 -45.02 -46.43
C LYS A 158 -18.07 -45.91 -46.25
N ASP A 159 -17.92 -47.03 -45.56
CA ASP A 159 -18.97 -48.04 -45.41
C ASP A 159 -19.74 -47.92 -44.09
N PHE A 160 -19.47 -46.88 -43.30
CA PHE A 160 -20.18 -46.62 -42.04
C PHE A 160 -21.19 -45.47 -42.20
N HIS A 161 -22.42 -45.68 -41.73
CA HIS A 161 -23.42 -44.62 -41.66
C HIS A 161 -23.05 -43.61 -40.56
N LEU A 162 -22.60 -42.42 -40.97
CA LEU A 162 -22.46 -41.26 -40.09
C LEU A 162 -23.83 -40.67 -39.77
N SER A 163 -24.23 -40.71 -38.49
CA SER A 163 -25.49 -40.13 -38.01
C SER A 163 -25.43 -38.60 -37.80
N SER A 164 -24.25 -37.98 -37.89
CA SER A 164 -24.11 -36.51 -37.88
C SER A 164 -22.88 -36.05 -38.65
N THR A 165 -23.07 -35.09 -39.56
CA THR A 165 -22.00 -34.33 -40.21
C THR A 165 -21.70 -33.08 -39.40
N THR A 166 -20.60 -33.07 -38.63
CA THR A 166 -20.14 -31.86 -37.91
C THR A 166 -19.29 -30.92 -38.78
N SER A 167 -19.67 -30.74 -40.05
CA SER A 167 -19.09 -29.67 -40.89
C SER A 167 -19.81 -29.58 -42.23
N THR A 168 -20.76 -28.64 -42.35
CA THR A 168 -21.14 -27.98 -43.60
C THR A 168 -22.18 -26.90 -43.31
N GLU A 169 -21.76 -25.84 -42.62
CA GLU A 169 -22.44 -24.54 -42.75
C GLU A 169 -21.40 -23.52 -43.22
N LEU A 170 -21.38 -23.31 -44.54
CA LEU A 170 -20.68 -22.21 -45.21
C LEU A 170 -21.31 -20.88 -44.76
N THR A 171 -20.80 -20.32 -43.67
CA THR A 171 -20.94 -18.90 -43.33
C THR A 171 -19.63 -18.45 -42.68
N ASN A 172 -18.91 -17.56 -43.39
CA ASN A 172 -17.69 -16.83 -43.01
C ASN A 172 -17.02 -17.28 -41.68
N GLU A 173 -16.18 -18.32 -41.73
CA GLU A 173 -15.50 -18.87 -40.54
C GLU A 173 -14.72 -17.79 -39.74
N ASN A 174 -14.20 -16.77 -40.42
CA ASN A 174 -13.42 -15.69 -39.83
C ASN A 174 -14.28 -14.71 -39.02
N GLU A 175 -15.46 -14.32 -39.52
CA GLU A 175 -16.36 -13.41 -38.83
C GLU A 175 -16.95 -14.06 -37.56
N LYS A 176 -17.30 -15.35 -37.65
CA LYS A 176 -17.72 -16.16 -36.49
C LYS A 176 -16.63 -16.23 -35.43
N HIS A 177 -15.35 -16.33 -35.83
CA HIS A 177 -14.22 -16.36 -34.90
C HIS A 177 -14.07 -15.04 -34.12
N TRP A 178 -14.11 -13.90 -34.82
CA TRP A 178 -14.00 -12.58 -34.18
C TRP A 178 -15.21 -12.23 -33.32
N ARG A 179 -16.40 -12.69 -33.70
CA ARG A 179 -17.62 -12.58 -32.89
C ARG A 179 -17.49 -13.30 -31.55
N ILE A 180 -16.95 -14.52 -31.55
CA ILE A 180 -16.72 -15.29 -30.31
C ILE A 180 -15.72 -14.55 -29.40
N ILE A 181 -14.66 -13.97 -29.98
CA ILE A 181 -13.66 -13.20 -29.21
C ILE A 181 -14.30 -11.93 -28.62
N TYR A 182 -15.08 -11.19 -29.41
CA TYR A 182 -15.79 -9.99 -28.96
C TYR A 182 -16.69 -10.26 -27.76
N PHE A 183 -17.59 -11.24 -27.88
CA PHE A 183 -18.52 -11.59 -26.80
C PHE A 183 -17.80 -12.08 -25.54
N LYS A 184 -16.73 -12.86 -25.70
CA LYS A 184 -15.89 -13.29 -24.57
C LYS A 184 -15.22 -12.12 -23.86
N LEU A 185 -14.81 -11.09 -24.60
CA LEU A 185 -14.23 -9.88 -24.03
C LEU A 185 -15.25 -9.09 -23.22
N ILE A 186 -16.43 -8.84 -23.79
CA ILE A 186 -17.52 -8.14 -23.12
C ILE A 186 -17.96 -8.90 -21.86
N ASP A 187 -18.15 -10.22 -21.93
CA ASP A 187 -18.52 -11.05 -20.76
C ASP A 187 -17.48 -10.98 -19.65
N THR A 188 -16.19 -11.04 -20.03
CA THR A 188 -15.09 -10.94 -19.08
C THR A 188 -15.12 -9.58 -18.38
N ILE A 189 -15.47 -8.51 -19.10
CA ILE A 189 -15.58 -7.17 -18.53
C ILE A 189 -16.77 -7.08 -17.59
N VAL A 190 -17.97 -7.45 -18.04
CA VAL A 190 -19.19 -7.44 -17.22
C VAL A 190 -19.00 -8.24 -15.93
N THR A 191 -18.45 -9.46 -16.03
CA THR A 191 -18.20 -10.33 -14.87
C THR A 191 -17.24 -9.68 -13.87
N ASN A 192 -16.15 -9.07 -14.35
CA ASN A 192 -15.18 -8.44 -13.46
C ASN A 192 -15.69 -7.10 -12.88
N ILE A 193 -16.52 -6.33 -13.60
CA ILE A 193 -17.16 -5.12 -13.04
C ILE A 193 -18.13 -5.53 -11.93
N LYS A 194 -19.00 -6.51 -12.17
CA LYS A 194 -19.93 -7.05 -11.17
C LYS A 194 -19.21 -7.66 -9.96
N LYS A 195 -18.07 -8.32 -10.16
CA LYS A 195 -17.25 -8.84 -9.07
C LYS A 195 -16.60 -7.72 -8.25
N ARG A 196 -16.17 -6.64 -8.91
CA ARG A 196 -15.54 -5.48 -8.26
C ARG A 196 -16.55 -4.65 -7.46
N PHE A 197 -17.75 -4.47 -7.99
CA PHE A 197 -18.85 -3.76 -7.36
C PHE A 197 -19.96 -4.76 -7.04
N SER A 198 -19.80 -5.49 -5.93
CA SER A 198 -20.82 -6.43 -5.49
C SER A 198 -22.12 -5.70 -5.19
N THR A 199 -23.24 -6.39 -5.37
CA THR A 199 -24.57 -5.85 -5.05
C THR A 199 -24.69 -5.44 -3.59
N GLU A 200 -23.97 -6.13 -2.70
CA GLU A 200 -23.93 -5.84 -1.28
C GLU A 200 -23.13 -4.56 -0.97
N SER A 201 -21.98 -4.35 -1.61
CA SER A 201 -21.18 -3.13 -1.41
C SER A 201 -21.87 -1.89 -1.97
N LEU A 202 -22.60 -2.03 -3.09
CA LEU A 202 -23.46 -0.98 -3.64
C LEU A 202 -24.63 -0.66 -2.70
N LYS A 203 -25.33 -1.68 -2.17
CA LYS A 203 -26.40 -1.49 -1.17
C LYS A 203 -25.91 -0.79 0.10
N MET A 204 -24.71 -1.17 0.58
CA MET A 204 -24.08 -0.50 1.72
C MET A 204 -23.78 0.96 1.39
N ALA A 205 -23.20 1.24 0.22
CA ALA A 205 -22.90 2.60 -0.22
C ALA A 205 -24.14 3.48 -0.33
N THR A 206 -25.24 2.95 -0.87
CA THR A 206 -26.52 3.68 -0.95
C THR A 206 -27.12 3.92 0.43
N ALA A 207 -27.05 2.93 1.32
CA ALA A 207 -27.57 3.06 2.68
C ALA A 207 -26.80 4.14 3.49
N VAL A 208 -25.48 4.20 3.32
CA VAL A 208 -24.63 5.26 3.90
C VAL A 208 -24.99 6.63 3.33
N ASP A 209 -25.16 6.77 2.01
CA ASP A 209 -25.57 8.05 1.41
C ASP A 209 -26.93 8.52 1.91
N ASN A 210 -27.88 7.60 2.08
CA ASN A 210 -29.19 7.90 2.64
C ASN A 210 -29.11 8.27 4.13
N PHE A 211 -28.11 7.72 4.84
CA PHE A 211 -27.91 7.99 6.26
C PHE A 211 -27.41 9.43 6.42
N MET A 212 -26.48 9.84 5.54
CA MET A 212 -25.99 11.21 5.45
C MET A 212 -27.10 12.21 5.06
N LYS A 213 -28.14 11.77 4.34
CA LYS A 213 -29.34 12.57 4.03
C LYS A 213 -30.40 12.54 5.14
N LEU A 214 -30.10 11.93 6.29
CA LEU A 214 -31.02 11.78 7.43
C LEU A 214 -32.31 11.01 7.05
N ASN A 215 -32.23 10.05 6.13
CA ASN A 215 -33.34 9.18 5.79
C ASN A 215 -33.20 7.82 6.48
N TYR A 216 -33.89 7.64 7.59
CA TYR A 216 -33.80 6.41 8.40
C TYR A 216 -34.22 5.15 7.62
N ASP A 217 -35.33 5.21 6.89
CA ASP A 217 -35.94 4.02 6.28
C ASP A 217 -35.03 3.37 5.23
N ASP A 218 -34.37 4.18 4.40
CA ASP A 218 -33.45 3.72 3.37
C ASP A 218 -32.01 3.45 3.88
N SER A 219 -31.74 3.70 5.17
CA SER A 219 -30.45 3.51 5.84
C SER A 219 -30.39 2.32 6.77
N THR A 220 -31.50 1.62 6.93
CA THR A 220 -31.66 0.42 7.77
C THR A 220 -30.55 -0.60 7.55
N PHE A 221 -30.19 -0.88 6.30
CA PHE A 221 -29.12 -1.84 5.95
C PHE A 221 -27.74 -1.46 6.54
N PHE A 222 -27.44 -0.16 6.65
CA PHE A 222 -26.22 0.31 7.30
C PHE A 222 -26.35 0.23 8.83
N ILE A 223 -27.47 0.73 9.37
CA ILE A 223 -27.70 0.82 10.82
C ILE A 223 -27.69 -0.58 11.45
N GLU A 224 -28.37 -1.55 10.85
CA GLU A 224 -28.48 -2.90 11.39
C GLU A 224 -27.14 -3.64 11.44
N ASN A 225 -26.27 -3.43 10.46
CA ASN A 225 -24.94 -4.06 10.43
C ASN A 225 -24.00 -3.55 11.52
N TYR A 226 -24.28 -2.36 12.08
CA TYR A 226 -23.43 -1.72 13.09
C TYR A 226 -24.09 -1.57 14.47
N LYS A 227 -25.40 -1.86 14.60
CA LYS A 227 -26.16 -1.69 15.85
C LYS A 227 -25.55 -2.46 17.02
N GLU A 228 -25.09 -3.70 16.78
CA GLU A 228 -24.54 -4.57 17.82
C GLU A 228 -23.13 -4.14 18.22
N LEU A 229 -22.36 -3.64 17.26
CA LEU A 229 -20.99 -3.18 17.49
C LEU A 229 -20.96 -1.91 18.37
N PHE A 230 -21.93 -1.02 18.20
CA PHE A 230 -21.99 0.27 18.88
C PHE A 230 -23.09 0.38 19.95
N ASN A 231 -23.85 -0.69 20.18
CA ASN A 231 -24.96 -0.73 21.14
C ASN A 231 -25.96 0.44 20.94
N ILE A 232 -26.38 0.64 19.69
CA ILE A 232 -27.25 1.76 19.29
C ILE A 232 -28.72 1.42 19.57
N ASP A 233 -29.43 2.32 20.26
CA ASP A 233 -30.90 2.26 20.35
C ASP A 233 -31.54 2.79 19.07
N LEU A 234 -32.21 1.89 18.34
CA LEU A 234 -32.87 2.19 17.07
C LEU A 234 -34.00 3.23 17.22
N ASN A 235 -34.70 3.24 18.34
CA ASN A 235 -35.82 4.16 18.57
C ASN A 235 -35.32 5.57 18.88
N ALA A 236 -34.26 5.68 19.67
CA ALA A 236 -33.58 6.94 19.94
C ALA A 236 -32.97 7.51 18.64
N LEU A 237 -32.20 6.71 17.90
CA LEU A 237 -31.58 7.15 16.64
C LEU A 237 -32.62 7.62 15.61
N LYS A 238 -33.72 6.89 15.45
CA LYS A 238 -34.81 7.29 14.53
C LYS A 238 -35.40 8.64 14.94
N SER A 239 -35.61 8.85 16.23
CA SER A 239 -36.16 10.09 16.78
C SER A 239 -35.18 11.26 16.61
N GLU A 240 -33.90 11.04 16.89
CA GLU A 240 -32.82 12.02 16.70
C GLU A 240 -32.68 12.43 15.24
N MET A 241 -32.60 11.46 14.32
CA MET A 241 -32.51 11.75 12.88
C MET A 241 -33.72 12.54 12.39
N MET A 242 -34.92 12.25 12.90
CA MET A 242 -36.14 12.99 12.54
C MET A 242 -36.12 14.44 13.07
N VAL A 243 -35.68 14.65 14.32
CA VAL A 243 -35.54 15.99 14.90
C VAL A 243 -34.49 16.79 14.15
N VAL A 244 -33.31 16.23 13.91
CA VAL A 244 -32.22 16.90 13.16
C VAL A 244 -32.68 17.23 11.74
N LYS A 245 -33.36 16.30 11.05
CA LYS A 245 -33.91 16.55 9.72
C LYS A 245 -34.87 17.74 9.70
N ASN A 246 -35.77 17.82 10.69
CA ASN A 246 -36.73 18.92 10.81
C ASN A 246 -36.04 20.25 11.17
N CYS A 247 -35.00 20.23 12.01
CA CYS A 247 -34.19 21.41 12.31
C CYS A 247 -33.46 21.94 11.08
N VAL A 248 -32.89 21.05 10.25
CA VAL A 248 -32.22 21.40 9.00
C VAL A 248 -33.22 21.98 7.99
N LEU A 249 -34.35 21.30 7.76
CA LEU A 249 -35.39 21.74 6.82
C LEU A 249 -36.00 23.11 7.17
N ARG A 250 -36.05 23.48 8.46
CA ARG A 250 -36.56 24.79 8.90
C ARG A 250 -35.65 25.97 8.52
N SER A 251 -34.37 25.70 8.22
CA SER A 251 -33.36 26.72 7.89
C SER A 251 -33.11 26.88 6.39
N SER A 252 -33.46 25.89 5.57
CA SER A 252 -33.24 25.87 4.12
C SER A 252 -34.52 26.22 3.35
N ILE A 253 -34.53 27.33 2.61
CA ILE A 253 -35.65 27.75 1.73
C ILE A 253 -35.84 26.81 0.51
N GLU A 254 -34.99 25.80 0.29
CA GLU A 254 -35.16 24.81 -0.80
C GLU A 254 -35.02 23.36 -0.31
N SER A 255 -35.77 22.49 -0.98
CA SER A 255 -36.14 21.11 -0.60
C SER A 255 -35.04 20.05 -0.73
N GLN A 256 -33.75 20.40 -0.64
CA GLN A 256 -32.66 19.43 -0.66
C GLN A 256 -31.62 19.69 0.43
N ILE A 257 -31.37 18.64 1.22
CA ILE A 257 -30.40 18.62 2.32
C ILE A 257 -29.00 18.48 1.70
N ASP A 258 -28.18 19.52 1.85
CA ASP A 258 -26.79 19.55 1.39
C ASP A 258 -25.83 19.46 2.59
N PHE A 259 -24.88 18.52 2.55
CA PHE A 259 -23.99 18.20 3.67
C PHE A 259 -23.09 19.37 4.05
N ASP A 260 -22.70 20.18 3.06
CA ASP A 260 -21.87 21.36 3.27
C ASP A 260 -22.61 22.46 4.07
N LYS A 261 -23.95 22.52 4.00
CA LYS A 261 -24.77 23.43 4.81
C LYS A 261 -25.03 22.92 6.23
N ILE A 262 -25.12 21.60 6.42
CA ILE A 262 -25.19 20.99 7.76
C ILE A 262 -23.90 21.30 8.54
N LYS A 263 -22.74 21.16 7.89
CA LYS A 263 -21.42 21.50 8.42
C LYS A 263 -21.29 22.98 8.80
N GLU A 264 -21.93 23.88 8.05
CA GLU A 264 -21.94 25.32 8.36
C GLU A 264 -22.81 25.66 9.59
N MET A 265 -23.84 24.85 9.87
CA MET A 265 -24.72 25.02 11.04
C MET A 265 -24.18 24.37 12.31
N ILE A 266 -23.50 23.23 12.23
CA ILE A 266 -22.89 22.56 13.39
C ILE A 266 -21.80 23.46 14.00
N ASN A 267 -21.05 24.20 13.17
CA ASN A 267 -20.09 25.20 13.64
C ASN A 267 -20.71 26.41 14.38
N LYS A 268 -22.03 26.60 14.31
CA LYS A 268 -22.71 27.82 14.81
C LYS A 268 -23.46 27.62 16.13
N ASN A 269 -23.71 26.38 16.56
CA ASN A 269 -24.45 26.07 17.79
C ASN A 269 -23.55 25.33 18.80
N ASP A 270 -23.74 25.64 20.08
CA ASP A 270 -22.81 25.46 21.20
C ASP A 270 -22.14 24.07 21.39
N PRO A 271 -20.90 24.04 21.94
CA PRO A 271 -20.03 22.86 22.05
C PRO A 271 -20.37 21.89 23.21
N GLU A 272 -21.55 21.95 23.82
CA GLU A 272 -21.88 21.12 24.99
C GLU A 272 -22.40 19.71 24.66
N ASN A 273 -22.65 19.37 23.40
CA ASN A 273 -23.39 18.14 23.04
C ASN A 273 -22.59 16.95 22.44
N PHE A 274 -21.25 16.90 22.51
CA PHE A 274 -20.48 15.81 21.89
C PHE A 274 -19.86 14.80 22.88
N GLU A 275 -20.70 13.96 23.51
CA GLU A 275 -20.28 12.82 24.34
C GLU A 275 -19.50 11.73 23.56
N LEU A 276 -19.65 11.61 22.25
CA LEU A 276 -18.90 10.61 21.46
C LEU A 276 -17.42 11.01 21.26
N THR A 277 -17.13 12.31 21.17
CA THR A 277 -15.75 12.81 21.08
C THR A 277 -15.01 12.73 22.41
N SER A 278 -15.72 12.68 23.54
CA SER A 278 -15.10 12.46 24.85
C SER A 278 -14.68 11.00 25.01
N LEU A 279 -15.51 10.01 24.66
CA LEU A 279 -15.17 8.57 24.80
C LEU A 279 -13.89 8.19 24.04
N ILE A 280 -13.75 8.72 22.83
CA ILE A 280 -12.60 8.43 21.96
C ILE A 280 -11.32 9.15 22.44
N LEU A 281 -11.46 10.37 22.98
CA LEU A 281 -10.35 11.10 23.58
C LEU A 281 -9.92 10.44 24.90
N ILE A 282 -10.89 9.96 25.68
CA ILE A 282 -10.71 9.19 26.91
C ILE A 282 -9.98 7.88 26.57
N SER A 283 -10.38 7.16 25.51
CA SER A 283 -9.68 5.93 25.11
C SER A 283 -8.24 6.19 24.61
N CYS A 284 -7.98 7.28 23.87
CA CYS A 284 -6.61 7.69 23.53
C CYS A 284 -5.79 8.05 24.77
N TYR A 285 -6.38 8.74 25.74
CA TYR A 285 -5.73 9.08 27.01
C TYR A 285 -5.43 7.83 27.85
N GLU A 286 -6.39 6.91 27.96
CA GLU A 286 -6.24 5.64 28.65
C GLU A 286 -5.17 4.76 27.98
N LEU A 287 -5.14 4.69 26.65
CA LEU A 287 -4.10 3.96 25.91
C LEU A 287 -2.70 4.55 26.13
N ALA A 288 -2.58 5.89 26.15
CA ALA A 288 -1.32 6.55 26.46
C ALA A 288 -0.85 6.26 27.90
N LEU A 289 -1.78 6.31 28.85
CA LEU A 289 -1.51 6.02 30.26
C LEU A 289 -1.12 4.55 30.47
N LEU A 290 -1.91 3.63 29.92
CA LEU A 290 -1.70 2.18 30.00
C LEU A 290 -0.38 1.76 29.34
N GLY A 291 0.00 2.40 28.23
CA GLY A 291 1.32 2.22 27.62
C GLY A 291 2.48 2.60 28.55
N ARG A 292 2.36 3.67 29.33
CA ARG A 292 3.37 4.09 30.31
C ARG A 292 3.45 3.11 31.50
N PHE A 293 2.31 2.64 31.98
CA PHE A 293 2.24 1.65 33.06
C PHE A 293 2.83 0.30 32.66
N ILE A 294 2.47 -0.22 31.49
CA ILE A 294 2.98 -1.50 30.99
C ILE A 294 4.50 -1.47 30.85
N CYS A 295 5.09 -0.37 30.36
CA CYS A 295 6.55 -0.24 30.27
C CYS A 295 7.27 -0.46 31.60
N ASN A 296 6.71 0.05 32.70
CA ASN A 296 7.35 -0.03 34.02
C ASN A 296 7.19 -1.42 34.65
N ILE A 297 6.00 -2.00 34.53
CA ILE A 297 5.74 -3.36 35.03
C ILE A 297 6.58 -4.36 34.25
N TRP A 298 6.68 -4.21 32.93
CA TRP A 298 7.37 -5.16 32.07
C TRP A 298 8.89 -5.23 32.34
N ARG A 299 9.49 -4.13 32.81
CA ARG A 299 10.90 -4.07 33.18
C ARG A 299 11.23 -5.03 34.33
N ILE A 300 10.37 -5.09 35.35
CA ILE A 300 10.52 -5.98 36.52
C ILE A 300 10.64 -7.46 36.09
N PHE A 301 9.92 -7.85 35.04
CA PHE A 301 9.91 -9.23 34.55
C PHE A 301 11.03 -9.51 33.53
N SER A 302 11.61 -8.48 32.92
CA SER A 302 12.49 -8.61 31.75
C SER A 302 13.98 -8.50 32.06
N ASP A 303 14.37 -8.13 33.28
CA ASP A 303 15.78 -7.93 33.65
C ASP A 303 16.61 -9.24 33.58
N ASN A 304 16.05 -10.37 34.02
CA ASN A 304 16.71 -11.68 33.93
C ASN A 304 16.97 -12.13 32.47
N PRO A 305 15.97 -12.15 31.56
CA PRO A 305 16.21 -12.52 30.16
C PRO A 305 17.09 -11.49 29.43
N LEU A 306 17.02 -10.20 29.79
CA LEU A 306 17.90 -9.18 29.23
C LEU A 306 19.36 -9.41 29.61
N SER A 307 19.65 -9.77 30.86
CA SER A 307 21.00 -10.14 31.30
C SER A 307 21.55 -11.35 30.51
N THR A 308 20.69 -12.33 30.19
CA THR A 308 21.10 -13.48 29.36
C THR A 308 21.44 -13.06 27.93
N VAL A 309 20.68 -12.14 27.34
CA VAL A 309 20.98 -11.59 26.01
C VAL A 309 22.26 -10.74 26.03
N LEU A 310 22.48 -9.94 27.08
CA LEU A 310 23.69 -9.10 27.17
C LEU A 310 24.95 -9.95 27.33
N THR A 311 24.92 -10.99 28.16
CA THR A 311 26.05 -11.91 28.35
C THR A 311 26.38 -12.67 27.08
N THR A 312 25.38 -13.16 26.35
CA THR A 312 25.58 -13.81 25.05
C THR A 312 26.17 -12.84 24.02
N LEU A 313 25.65 -11.61 23.91
CA LEU A 313 26.22 -10.58 23.05
C LEU A 313 27.67 -10.23 23.42
N GLU A 314 27.99 -10.16 24.71
CA GLU A 314 29.36 -9.94 25.20
C GLU A 314 30.29 -11.09 24.77
N THR A 315 29.83 -12.34 24.81
CA THR A 315 30.64 -13.47 24.34
C THR A 315 30.93 -13.38 22.84
N VAL A 316 29.94 -13.01 22.01
CA VAL A 316 30.13 -12.79 20.56
C VAL A 316 31.10 -11.64 20.34
N HIS A 317 30.99 -10.56 21.10
CA HIS A 317 31.87 -9.41 21.00
C HIS A 317 33.33 -9.77 21.31
N LYS A 318 33.56 -10.54 22.38
CA LYS A 318 34.89 -11.08 22.72
C LYS A 318 35.43 -11.99 21.61
N LYS A 319 34.59 -12.84 21.00
CA LYS A 319 34.97 -13.68 19.85
C LYS A 319 35.39 -12.81 18.65
N LEU A 320 34.66 -11.74 18.35
CA LEU A 320 34.99 -10.80 17.27
C LEU A 320 36.33 -10.06 17.51
N ILE A 321 36.59 -9.62 18.74
CA ILE A 321 37.87 -8.97 19.09
C ILE A 321 39.05 -9.93 18.89
N ARG A 322 38.93 -11.19 19.33
CA ARG A 322 40.00 -12.21 19.20
C ARG A 322 40.35 -12.53 17.75
N LEU A 323 39.44 -12.32 16.81
CA LEU A 323 39.65 -12.57 15.38
C LEU A 323 40.36 -11.41 14.66
N ASN A 324 40.92 -10.45 15.41
CA ASN A 324 41.76 -9.35 14.94
C ASN A 324 41.12 -8.55 13.79
N VAL A 325 39.87 -8.12 14.01
CA VAL A 325 39.14 -7.27 13.07
C VAL A 325 39.71 -5.84 13.11
N ASP A 326 40.76 -5.58 12.32
CA ASP A 326 41.46 -4.29 12.22
C ASP A 326 40.54 -3.07 11.90
N GLY A 327 39.32 -3.32 11.41
CA GLY A 327 38.30 -2.31 11.08
C GLY A 327 37.52 -1.70 12.26
N LEU A 328 37.82 -2.09 13.50
CA LEU A 328 37.15 -1.56 14.71
C LEU A 328 37.39 -0.05 14.94
N LYS A 329 38.43 0.54 14.32
CA LYS A 329 38.81 1.95 14.52
C LYS A 329 37.98 2.95 13.71
N GLU A 330 37.62 2.66 12.45
CA GLU A 330 36.92 3.63 11.58
C GLU A 330 35.40 3.73 11.87
N ILE A 331 34.81 2.71 12.48
CA ILE A 331 33.35 2.65 12.74
C ILE A 331 32.98 3.26 14.11
N LYS A 332 33.97 3.55 14.96
CA LYS A 332 33.77 4.19 16.28
C LYS A 332 33.02 5.54 16.15
N ASN A 333 33.19 6.25 15.04
CA ASN A 333 32.53 7.54 14.78
C ASN A 333 31.04 7.43 14.45
N ILE A 334 30.58 6.40 13.73
CA ILE A 334 29.15 6.27 13.34
C ILE A 334 28.29 5.83 14.53
N ASN A 335 28.83 4.97 15.39
CA ASN A 335 28.16 4.58 16.62
C ASN A 335 28.14 5.74 17.63
N TRP A 336 29.19 6.56 17.67
CA TRP A 336 29.24 7.76 18.51
C TRP A 336 28.17 8.79 18.12
N ILE A 337 27.94 9.04 16.82
CA ILE A 337 26.85 9.94 16.37
C ILE A 337 25.47 9.41 16.81
N SER A 338 25.24 8.10 16.69
CA SER A 338 23.97 7.50 17.12
C SER A 338 23.76 7.60 18.64
N ILE A 339 24.83 7.38 19.42
CA ILE A 339 24.83 7.54 20.88
C ILE A 339 24.59 9.01 21.27
N VAL A 340 25.26 9.95 20.60
CA VAL A 340 25.08 11.40 20.84
C VAL A 340 23.64 11.81 20.55
N ILE A 341 23.04 11.36 19.45
CA ILE A 341 21.63 11.65 19.13
C ILE A 341 20.69 11.10 20.22
N ILE A 342 20.95 9.90 20.74
CA ILE A 342 20.13 9.29 21.79
C ILE A 342 20.28 10.04 23.12
N ILE A 343 21.50 10.46 23.48
CA ILE A 343 21.75 11.26 24.69
C ILE A 343 21.09 12.63 24.58
N VAL A 344 21.22 13.31 23.43
CA VAL A 344 20.57 14.60 23.19
C VAL A 344 19.05 14.44 23.29
N ASN A 345 18.47 13.40 22.71
CA ASN A 345 17.04 13.13 22.81
C ASN A 345 16.60 12.93 24.26
N ALA A 346 17.33 12.11 25.03
CA ALA A 346 17.05 11.89 26.46
C ALA A 346 17.13 13.19 27.28
N MET A 347 18.12 14.04 27.04
CA MET A 347 18.26 15.34 27.71
C MET A 347 17.09 16.27 27.37
N VAL A 348 16.63 16.30 26.11
CA VAL A 348 15.47 17.08 25.68
C VAL A 348 14.19 16.57 26.38
N ILE A 349 14.02 15.25 26.55
CA ILE A 349 12.87 14.67 27.27
C ILE A 349 12.84 15.15 28.72
N ILE A 350 14.00 15.14 29.39
CA ILE A 350 14.12 15.57 30.79
C ILE A 350 13.81 17.06 30.90
N ILE A 351 14.41 17.89 30.02
CA ILE A 351 14.20 19.34 30.02
C ILE A 351 12.74 19.69 29.75
N THR A 352 12.11 19.13 28.72
CA THR A 352 10.68 19.37 28.40
C THR A 352 9.76 18.92 29.53
N SER A 353 10.04 17.79 30.16
CA SER A 353 9.28 17.32 31.33
C SER A 353 9.42 18.27 32.53
N THR A 354 10.61 18.79 32.79
CA THR A 354 10.83 19.78 33.86
C THR A 354 10.16 21.12 33.59
N ILE A 355 10.17 21.60 32.35
CA ILE A 355 9.48 22.83 31.93
C ILE A 355 7.96 22.65 32.12
N TRP A 356 7.41 21.50 31.75
CA TRP A 356 5.98 21.19 31.93
C TRP A 356 5.54 21.24 33.40
N VAL A 357 6.36 20.70 34.32
CA VAL A 357 6.11 20.77 35.77
C VAL A 357 6.10 22.21 36.28
N ILE A 358 7.04 23.04 35.80
CA ILE A 358 7.13 24.45 36.18
C ILE A 358 5.88 25.21 35.69
N LEU A 359 5.42 24.91 34.47
CA LEU A 359 4.31 25.59 33.81
C LEU A 359 2.94 25.26 34.42
N HIS A 360 2.78 24.08 35.02
CA HIS A 360 1.51 23.63 35.62
C HIS A 360 1.51 23.60 37.15
N LYS A 361 2.50 24.23 37.79
CA LYS A 361 2.68 24.28 39.25
C LYS A 361 1.44 24.77 40.03
N HIS A 362 0.54 25.49 39.37
CA HIS A 362 -0.67 26.08 39.98
C HIS A 362 -1.97 25.29 39.75
N VAL A 363 -1.97 24.22 38.94
CA VAL A 363 -3.21 23.57 38.44
C VAL A 363 -3.38 22.10 38.86
N LEU A 364 -2.30 21.35 39.09
CA LEU A 364 -2.37 19.94 39.51
C LEU A 364 -1.74 19.71 40.89
N GLU A 365 -2.26 18.73 41.63
CA GLU A 365 -1.64 18.25 42.87
C GLU A 365 -0.19 17.77 42.63
N ILE A 366 0.71 18.13 43.55
CA ILE A 366 2.15 17.82 43.47
C ILE A 366 2.41 16.32 43.25
N TYR A 367 1.61 15.45 43.87
CA TYR A 367 1.72 14.01 43.75
C TYR A 367 1.49 13.51 42.31
N ASN A 368 0.44 13.99 41.64
CA ASN A 368 0.12 13.60 40.26
C ASN A 368 1.20 14.08 39.29
N MET A 369 1.79 15.24 39.53
CA MET A 369 2.89 15.77 38.71
C MET A 369 4.15 14.92 38.84
N VAL A 370 4.52 14.54 40.06
CA VAL A 370 5.68 13.68 40.30
C VAL A 370 5.48 12.32 39.62
N MET A 371 4.29 11.73 39.74
CA MET A 371 3.98 10.46 39.10
C MET A 371 4.09 10.53 37.57
N ILE A 372 3.53 11.56 36.92
CA ILE A 372 3.60 11.71 35.45
C ILE A 372 5.05 11.87 34.98
N VAL A 373 5.87 12.63 35.70
CA VAL A 373 7.28 12.82 35.37
C VAL A 373 8.07 11.52 35.49
N VAL A 374 7.87 10.77 36.57
CA VAL A 374 8.51 9.46 36.78
C VAL A 374 8.10 8.47 35.68
N LEU A 375 6.82 8.43 35.30
CA LEU A 375 6.33 7.58 34.22
C LEU A 375 6.97 7.93 32.86
N ASN A 376 7.04 9.23 32.52
CA ASN A 376 7.60 9.70 31.26
C ASN A 376 9.12 9.47 31.18
N THR A 377 9.84 9.75 32.26
CA THR A 377 11.29 9.52 32.33
C THR A 377 11.62 8.04 32.20
N CYS A 378 10.90 7.15 32.88
CA CYS A 378 11.13 5.72 32.76
C CYS A 378 10.82 5.19 31.35
N GLN A 379 9.72 5.64 30.73
CA GLN A 379 9.39 5.29 29.34
C GLN A 379 10.51 5.70 28.37
N CYS A 380 11.08 6.89 28.55
CA CYS A 380 12.22 7.37 27.78
C CYS A 380 13.45 6.48 27.94
N PHE A 381 13.82 6.14 29.17
CA PHE A 381 14.97 5.25 29.42
C PHE A 381 14.79 3.90 28.73
N CYS A 382 13.60 3.28 28.86
CA CYS A 382 13.30 2.00 28.20
C CYS A 382 13.36 2.12 26.66
N PHE A 383 12.89 3.23 26.09
CA PHE A 383 12.99 3.48 24.65
C PHE A 383 14.44 3.61 24.20
N CYS A 384 15.24 4.44 24.88
CA CYS A 384 16.65 4.65 24.56
C CYS A 384 17.46 3.36 24.68
N GLU A 385 17.24 2.58 25.73
CA GLU A 385 17.87 1.28 25.94
C GLU A 385 17.56 0.32 24.79
N TYR A 386 16.29 0.20 24.41
CA TYR A 386 15.87 -0.66 23.31
C TYR A 386 16.51 -0.28 21.98
N ILE A 387 16.50 1.02 21.65
CA ILE A 387 17.12 1.56 20.44
C ILE A 387 18.63 1.32 20.41
N LEU A 388 19.32 1.51 21.54
CA LEU A 388 20.76 1.25 21.65
C LEU A 388 21.06 -0.23 21.44
N LEU A 389 20.27 -1.10 22.06
CA LEU A 389 20.45 -2.55 21.98
C LEU A 389 20.27 -3.06 20.54
N ILE A 390 19.22 -2.63 19.82
CA ILE A 390 19.03 -2.98 18.41
C ILE A 390 20.17 -2.42 17.55
N SER A 391 20.56 -1.17 17.78
CA SER A 391 21.64 -0.54 17.01
C SER A 391 22.97 -1.28 17.20
N TYR A 392 23.24 -1.74 18.42
CA TYR A 392 24.41 -2.56 18.73
C TYR A 392 24.37 -3.93 18.05
N MET A 393 23.23 -4.63 18.09
CA MET A 393 23.06 -5.91 17.38
C MET A 393 23.22 -5.74 15.86
N LYS A 394 22.63 -4.70 15.28
CA LYS A 394 22.82 -4.34 13.86
C LYS A 394 24.29 -4.13 13.53
N TRP A 395 25.02 -3.42 14.38
CA TRP A 395 26.45 -3.17 14.21
C TRP A 395 27.28 -4.47 14.26
N MET A 396 26.98 -5.37 15.20
CA MET A 396 27.61 -6.69 15.28
C MET A 396 27.39 -7.49 13.99
N ILE A 397 26.17 -7.50 13.47
CA ILE A 397 25.82 -8.17 12.21
C ILE A 397 26.58 -7.55 11.03
N TYR A 398 26.66 -6.22 10.97
CA TYR A 398 27.42 -5.52 9.93
C TYR A 398 28.90 -5.93 9.93
N ILE A 399 29.54 -6.00 11.10
CA ILE A 399 30.95 -6.44 11.21
C ILE A 399 31.11 -7.87 10.71
N ILE A 400 30.18 -8.76 11.10
CA ILE A 400 30.21 -10.15 10.64
C ILE A 400 30.06 -10.22 9.11
N ASN A 401 29.13 -9.45 8.53
CA ASN A 401 28.90 -9.34 7.09
C ASN A 401 30.13 -8.85 6.32
N GLU A 402 30.86 -7.86 6.85
CA GLU A 402 32.07 -7.34 6.21
C GLU A 402 33.24 -8.34 6.26
N LYS A 403 33.29 -9.21 7.27
CA LYS A 403 34.39 -10.17 7.46
C LYS A 403 34.22 -11.50 6.73
N ILE A 404 33.00 -11.95 6.44
CA ILE A 404 32.74 -13.19 5.69
C ILE A 404 33.37 -13.24 4.27
N PRO A 405 33.43 -12.13 3.50
CA PRO A 405 34.10 -12.10 2.19
C PRO A 405 35.62 -12.33 2.24
N GLU A 406 36.29 -12.06 3.37
CA GLU A 406 37.76 -12.10 3.47
C GLU A 406 38.30 -13.55 3.46
N ARG A 407 39.20 -13.91 2.54
CA ARG A 407 39.62 -15.32 2.33
C ARG A 407 40.20 -16.01 3.57
N LYS A 408 40.73 -15.27 4.54
CA LYS A 408 41.34 -15.79 5.77
C LYS A 408 40.32 -16.15 6.88
N SER A 409 39.04 -15.82 6.72
CA SER A 409 38.02 -15.98 7.75
C SER A 409 37.49 -17.41 7.88
N CYS A 410 37.34 -17.94 9.10
CA CYS A 410 36.66 -19.21 9.36
C CYS A 410 35.14 -19.05 9.23
N LEU A 411 34.56 -19.46 8.09
CA LEU A 411 33.14 -19.28 7.77
C LEU A 411 32.19 -19.86 8.85
N SER A 412 32.52 -21.02 9.43
CA SER A 412 31.67 -21.64 10.45
C SER A 412 31.56 -20.78 11.71
N THR A 413 32.67 -20.20 12.17
CA THR A 413 32.68 -19.34 13.35
C THR A 413 31.86 -18.07 13.13
N TYR A 414 31.98 -17.42 11.97
CA TYR A 414 31.16 -16.24 11.64
C TYR A 414 29.69 -16.57 11.46
N ARG A 415 29.36 -17.74 10.89
CA ARG A 415 27.99 -18.23 10.80
C ARG A 415 27.38 -18.43 12.18
N ASP A 416 28.09 -19.09 13.09
CA ASP A 416 27.57 -19.39 14.42
C ASP A 416 27.38 -18.09 15.24
N MET A 417 28.35 -17.15 15.17
CA MET A 417 28.20 -15.81 15.76
C MET A 417 27.01 -15.03 15.18
N TYR A 418 26.80 -15.09 13.86
CA TYR A 418 25.67 -14.44 13.22
C TYR A 418 24.34 -15.01 13.71
N LEU A 419 24.23 -16.34 13.78
CA LEU A 419 23.02 -17.00 14.26
C LEU A 419 22.72 -16.63 15.73
N GLU A 420 23.74 -16.66 16.60
CA GLU A 420 23.65 -16.22 18.00
C GLU A 420 23.10 -14.77 18.09
N VAL A 421 23.62 -13.83 17.30
CA VAL A 421 23.14 -12.43 17.31
C VAL A 421 21.73 -12.30 16.75
N THR A 422 21.37 -13.04 15.70
CA THR A 422 20.00 -12.99 15.15
C THR A 422 18.96 -13.61 16.08
N GLU A 423 19.34 -14.64 16.84
CA GLU A 423 18.49 -15.24 17.86
C GLU A 423 18.30 -14.28 19.04
N CYS A 424 19.36 -13.61 19.49
CA CYS A 424 19.26 -12.53 20.47
C CYS A 424 18.31 -11.42 19.99
N LEU A 425 18.41 -11.02 18.72
CA LEU A 425 17.52 -10.01 18.14
C LEU A 425 16.06 -10.46 18.13
N HIS A 426 15.80 -11.74 17.81
CA HIS A 426 14.46 -12.31 17.89
C HIS A 426 13.93 -12.35 19.33
N GLN A 427 14.75 -12.77 20.29
CA GLN A 427 14.39 -12.79 21.71
C GLN A 427 14.12 -11.38 22.26
N VAL A 428 14.93 -10.40 21.88
CA VAL A 428 14.73 -9.00 22.24
C VAL A 428 13.41 -8.46 21.70
N ASN A 429 13.13 -8.69 20.42
CA ASN A 429 11.90 -8.20 19.78
C ASN A 429 10.64 -8.98 20.17
N ARG A 430 10.75 -10.24 20.58
CA ARG A 430 9.61 -11.09 20.90
C ARG A 430 9.30 -11.16 22.38
N SER A 431 10.29 -11.39 23.24
CA SER A 431 10.04 -11.63 24.66
C SER A 431 10.38 -10.44 25.56
N ILE A 432 11.40 -9.66 25.23
CA ILE A 432 11.91 -8.62 26.14
C ILE A 432 11.20 -7.28 25.89
N HIS A 433 11.39 -6.70 24.71
CA HIS A 433 10.88 -5.37 24.39
C HIS A 433 9.70 -5.37 23.41
N GLY A 434 9.26 -6.54 22.93
CA GLY A 434 8.16 -6.63 21.94
C GLY A 434 6.86 -5.97 22.38
N VAL A 435 6.29 -6.38 23.51
CA VAL A 435 5.04 -5.81 24.05
C VAL A 435 5.22 -4.34 24.45
N PRO A 436 6.27 -3.95 25.21
CA PRO A 436 6.53 -2.54 25.50
C PRO A 436 6.66 -1.67 24.25
N ALA A 437 7.33 -2.18 23.21
CA ALA A 437 7.52 -1.42 21.97
C ALA A 437 6.20 -1.19 21.23
N ILE A 438 5.31 -2.18 21.18
CA ILE A 438 4.00 -2.01 20.54
C ILE A 438 3.12 -1.07 21.37
N VAL A 439 2.90 -1.39 22.64
CA VAL A 439 1.91 -0.70 23.47
C VAL A 439 2.39 0.71 23.83
N SER A 440 3.65 0.87 24.22
CA SER A 440 4.17 2.14 24.71
C SER A 440 4.79 2.98 23.62
N PHE A 441 5.70 2.41 22.80
CA PHE A 441 6.46 3.22 21.84
C PHE A 441 5.68 3.53 20.57
N ILE A 442 4.82 2.61 20.10
CA ILE A 442 4.00 2.83 18.91
C ILE A 442 2.62 3.36 19.29
N VAL A 443 1.78 2.56 19.96
CA VAL A 443 0.39 2.92 20.24
C VAL A 443 0.30 4.13 21.17
N GLY A 444 1.03 4.13 22.29
CA GLY A 444 1.06 5.25 23.22
C GLY A 444 1.53 6.56 22.56
N THR A 445 2.62 6.51 21.79
CA THR A 445 3.13 7.70 21.09
C THR A 445 2.17 8.22 20.01
N VAL A 446 1.50 7.34 19.26
CA VAL A 446 0.49 7.75 18.27
C VAL A 446 -0.73 8.37 18.96
N ALA A 447 -1.20 7.77 20.05
CA ALA A 447 -2.32 8.29 20.83
C ALA A 447 -1.99 9.68 21.42
N GLU A 448 -0.78 9.88 21.93
CA GLU A 448 -0.31 11.19 22.40
C GLU A 448 -0.22 12.22 21.28
N ILE A 449 0.30 11.85 20.10
CA ILE A 449 0.35 12.73 18.92
C ILE A 449 -1.06 13.19 18.54
N ILE A 450 -2.02 12.25 18.48
CA ILE A 450 -3.42 12.54 18.16
C ILE A 450 -4.02 13.47 19.23
N LEU A 451 -3.81 13.17 20.51
CA LEU A 451 -4.31 13.96 21.64
C LEU A 451 -3.77 15.39 21.61
N THR A 452 -2.47 15.58 21.41
CA THR A 452 -1.83 16.90 21.32
C THR A 452 -2.32 17.67 20.10
N ILE A 453 -2.43 17.04 18.92
CA ILE A 453 -2.97 17.72 17.73
C ILE A 453 -4.43 18.15 17.97
N TYR A 454 -5.26 17.25 18.49
CA TYR A 454 -6.69 17.53 18.69
C TYR A 454 -6.94 18.60 19.76
N CYS A 455 -6.27 18.51 20.92
CA CYS A 455 -6.47 19.43 22.05
C CYS A 455 -5.78 20.78 21.88
N ASP A 456 -4.57 20.81 21.30
CA ASP A 456 -3.75 22.03 21.30
C ASP A 456 -3.80 22.78 19.96
N PHE A 457 -4.02 22.09 18.83
CA PHE A 457 -4.01 22.71 17.50
C PHE A 457 -5.40 22.84 16.87
N VAL A 458 -6.22 21.78 16.94
CA VAL A 458 -7.53 21.76 16.26
C VAL A 458 -8.62 22.42 17.09
N PHE A 459 -8.69 22.11 18.39
CA PHE A 459 -9.71 22.65 19.29
C PHE A 459 -9.08 23.12 20.60
N PRO A 460 -8.35 24.25 20.59
CA PRO A 460 -7.70 24.79 21.78
C PRO A 460 -8.75 25.10 22.84
N ARG A 461 -8.83 24.27 23.89
CA ARG A 461 -9.84 24.46 24.95
C ARG A 461 -9.49 25.63 25.89
N TYR A 462 -8.20 26.00 26.06
CA TYR A 462 -7.80 26.91 27.15
C TYR A 462 -6.51 27.77 27.00
N PHE A 463 -5.93 27.98 25.81
CA PHE A 463 -4.64 28.72 25.74
C PHE A 463 -4.59 29.78 24.64
N ILE A 464 -4.83 31.03 25.04
CA ILE A 464 -4.59 32.25 24.24
C ILE A 464 -3.19 32.85 24.54
N ASN A 465 -2.42 32.31 25.50
CA ASN A 465 -1.08 32.83 25.84
C ASN A 465 0.08 31.96 25.30
N ASP A 466 1.05 32.63 24.69
CA ASP A 466 2.09 32.14 23.76
C ASP A 466 3.10 31.05 24.21
N PRO A 467 3.43 30.78 25.50
CA PRO A 467 4.48 29.78 25.80
C PRO A 467 4.02 28.31 25.72
N TYR A 468 2.72 28.02 25.89
CA TYR A 468 2.20 26.65 25.89
C TYR A 468 2.24 26.01 24.50
N LEU A 469 1.94 26.78 23.46
CA LEU A 469 1.93 26.29 22.07
C LEU A 469 3.33 25.87 21.62
N VAL A 470 4.37 26.60 22.05
CA VAL A 470 5.77 26.24 21.79
C VAL A 470 6.13 24.92 22.47
N VAL A 471 5.72 24.72 23.74
CA VAL A 471 5.96 23.48 24.49
C VAL A 471 5.23 22.31 23.84
N SER A 472 3.96 22.48 23.45
CA SER A 472 3.18 21.45 22.73
C SER A 472 3.80 21.10 21.38
N PHE A 473 4.31 22.09 20.64
CA PHE A 473 5.00 21.84 19.37
C PHE A 473 6.32 21.09 19.56
N MET A 474 7.11 21.44 20.59
CA MET A 474 8.34 20.71 20.93
C MET A 474 8.02 19.27 21.35
N TRP A 475 6.98 19.08 22.16
CA TRP A 475 6.50 17.75 22.58
C TRP A 475 6.07 16.88 21.39
N LEU A 476 5.23 17.43 20.51
CA LEU A 476 4.77 16.78 19.28
C LEU A 476 5.94 16.38 18.37
N SER A 477 6.89 17.31 18.17
CA SER A 477 8.09 17.08 17.37
C SER A 477 8.92 15.94 17.93
N MET A 478 9.12 15.92 19.25
CA MET A 478 9.90 14.88 19.92
C MET A 478 9.27 13.49 19.78
N ARG A 479 7.96 13.39 19.98
CA ARG A 479 7.20 12.13 19.83
C ARG A 479 7.24 11.62 18.38
N THR A 480 7.14 12.53 17.41
CA THR A 480 7.28 12.20 15.98
C THR A 480 8.68 11.68 15.66
N VAL A 481 9.74 12.30 16.19
CA VAL A 481 11.12 11.84 16.02
C VAL A 481 11.33 10.43 16.61
N ASN A 482 10.74 10.13 17.78
CA ASN A 482 10.85 8.81 18.40
C ASN A 482 10.26 7.68 17.52
N ILE A 483 9.04 7.87 17.00
CA ILE A 483 8.44 6.90 16.07
C ILE A 483 9.30 6.75 14.81
N LEU A 484 9.75 7.87 14.22
CA LEU A 484 10.57 7.83 13.01
C LEU A 484 11.88 7.08 13.24
N LEU A 485 12.51 7.31 14.40
CA LEU A 485 13.77 6.69 14.78
C LEU A 485 13.62 5.17 14.97
N LEU A 486 12.54 4.73 15.65
CA LEU A 486 12.20 3.31 15.79
C LEU A 486 12.04 2.63 14.43
N TYR A 487 11.22 3.21 13.54
CA TYR A 487 10.95 2.61 12.23
C TYR A 487 12.16 2.63 11.29
N LYS A 488 12.98 3.69 11.32
CA LYS A 488 14.22 3.77 10.53
C LYS A 488 15.25 2.75 11.01
N ILE A 489 15.42 2.58 12.31
CA ILE A 489 16.38 1.62 12.86
C ILE A 489 15.91 0.18 12.63
N GLY A 490 14.60 -0.09 12.76
CA GLY A 490 14.00 -1.38 12.41
C GLY A 490 14.23 -1.76 10.94
N ASP A 491 13.87 -0.88 9.99
CA ASP A 491 14.07 -1.13 8.56
C ASP A 491 15.56 -1.26 8.19
N ALA A 492 16.44 -0.44 8.77
CA ALA A 492 17.87 -0.56 8.55
C ALA A 492 18.43 -1.89 9.08
N THR A 493 17.92 -2.37 10.24
CA THR A 493 18.32 -3.65 10.82
C THR A 493 17.83 -4.81 9.96
N GLU A 494 16.59 -4.78 9.50
CA GLU A 494 16.04 -5.80 8.58
C GLU A 494 16.88 -5.92 7.30
N LYS A 495 17.21 -4.77 6.68
CA LYS A 495 18.04 -4.73 5.47
C LYS A 495 19.44 -5.30 5.72
N GLU A 496 20.07 -4.97 6.85
CA GLU A 496 21.41 -5.46 7.17
C GLU A 496 21.43 -6.96 7.50
N VAL A 497 20.40 -7.46 8.20
CA VAL A 497 20.21 -8.91 8.44
C VAL A 497 20.01 -9.64 7.11
N ASN A 498 19.23 -9.09 6.19
CA ASN A 498 18.96 -9.70 4.88
C ASN A 498 20.15 -9.56 3.90
N ARG A 499 21.01 -8.56 4.07
CA ARG A 499 22.25 -8.36 3.29
C ARG A 499 23.19 -9.57 3.36
N MET A 500 23.13 -10.35 4.43
CA MET A 500 23.88 -11.61 4.60
C MET A 500 23.75 -12.55 3.37
N SER A 501 22.56 -12.65 2.77
CA SER A 501 22.36 -13.51 1.58
C SER A 501 23.25 -13.08 0.40
N LEU A 502 23.34 -11.77 0.15
CA LEU A 502 24.18 -11.19 -0.90
C LEU A 502 25.67 -11.38 -0.59
N VAL A 503 26.06 -11.21 0.67
CA VAL A 503 27.44 -11.43 1.16
C VAL A 503 27.88 -12.87 0.93
N LEU A 504 27.02 -13.84 1.28
CA LEU A 504 27.28 -15.27 1.07
C LEU A 504 27.36 -15.63 -0.42
N HIS A 505 26.48 -15.06 -1.24
CA HIS A 505 26.53 -15.25 -2.69
C HIS A 505 27.89 -14.77 -3.24
N ARG A 506 28.34 -13.57 -2.86
CA ARG A 506 29.66 -13.03 -3.26
C ARG A 506 30.79 -13.94 -2.81
N ARG A 507 30.76 -14.46 -1.57
CA ARG A 507 31.78 -15.41 -1.08
C ARG A 507 31.76 -16.72 -1.87
N SER A 508 30.59 -17.22 -2.25
CA SER A 508 30.44 -18.48 -3.02
C SER A 508 31.08 -18.42 -4.41
N LEU A 509 31.13 -17.23 -5.03
CA LEU A 509 31.77 -16.99 -6.32
C LEU A 509 33.30 -16.95 -6.22
N ILE A 510 33.82 -16.44 -5.11
CA ILE A 510 35.26 -16.26 -4.87
C ILE A 510 35.93 -17.55 -4.37
N GLU A 511 35.16 -18.42 -3.70
CA GLU A 511 35.66 -19.60 -3.00
C GLU A 511 36.00 -20.76 -3.96
N LYS A 512 37.25 -21.23 -3.88
CA LYS A 512 37.73 -22.38 -4.68
C LYS A 512 37.55 -23.71 -3.95
N ASN A 513 37.48 -23.72 -2.61
CA ASN A 513 37.36 -24.95 -1.84
C ASN A 513 35.94 -25.55 -1.95
N PRO A 514 35.77 -26.79 -2.47
CA PRO A 514 34.46 -27.38 -2.68
C PRO A 514 33.68 -27.64 -1.38
N ARG A 515 34.37 -27.91 -0.26
CA ARG A 515 33.71 -28.15 1.05
C ARG A 515 33.06 -26.87 1.57
N ILE A 516 33.79 -25.77 1.55
CA ILE A 516 33.29 -24.45 1.98
C ILE A 516 32.17 -23.98 1.05
N LYS A 517 32.33 -24.17 -0.27
CA LYS A 517 31.29 -23.85 -1.26
C LYS A 517 29.99 -24.62 -1.01
N ARG A 518 30.05 -25.89 -0.61
CA ARG A 518 28.87 -26.68 -0.23
C ARG A 518 28.21 -26.14 1.05
N GLN A 519 28.99 -25.78 2.06
CA GLN A 519 28.47 -25.16 3.29
C GLN A 519 27.78 -23.82 3.01
N ILE A 520 28.34 -22.96 2.15
CA ILE A 520 27.73 -21.69 1.74
C ILE A 520 26.40 -21.93 1.01
N LYS A 521 26.36 -22.90 0.08
CA LYS A 521 25.12 -23.25 -0.62
C LYS A 521 24.03 -23.73 0.34
N PHE A 522 24.35 -24.60 1.29
CA PHE A 522 23.38 -25.03 2.31
C PHE A 522 22.88 -23.85 3.16
N PHE A 523 23.78 -22.95 3.54
CA PHE A 523 23.40 -21.77 4.34
C PHE A 523 22.54 -20.77 3.54
N LEU A 524 22.84 -20.57 2.26
CA LEU A 524 22.01 -19.80 1.32
C LEU A 524 20.62 -20.42 1.16
N LEU A 525 20.54 -21.74 0.92
CA LEU A 525 19.27 -22.47 0.76
C LEU A 525 18.38 -22.33 2.00
N ARG A 526 18.96 -22.45 3.20
CA ARG A 526 18.21 -22.26 4.45
C ARG A 526 17.62 -20.86 4.57
N ARG A 527 18.35 -19.82 4.13
CA ARG A 527 17.87 -18.42 4.19
C ARG A 527 16.94 -18.02 3.05
N LEU A 528 17.04 -18.64 1.88
CA LEU A 528 16.17 -18.32 0.74
C LEU A 528 14.69 -18.64 1.04
N HIS A 529 14.43 -19.54 1.99
CA HIS A 529 13.10 -19.88 2.49
C HIS A 529 12.66 -19.10 3.74
N GLU A 530 13.56 -18.33 4.38
CA GLU A 530 13.30 -17.60 5.63
C GLU A 530 13.90 -16.18 5.54
N HIS A 531 13.21 -15.28 4.83
CA HIS A 531 13.50 -13.86 4.88
C HIS A 531 13.28 -13.35 6.31
N TYR A 532 14.26 -12.61 6.86
CA TYR A 532 14.09 -12.03 8.17
C TYR A 532 13.21 -10.79 8.07
N HIS A 533 12.15 -10.76 8.87
CA HIS A 533 11.28 -9.62 9.05
C HIS A 533 11.49 -9.07 10.45
N PHE A 534 11.62 -7.75 10.57
CA PHE A 534 11.74 -7.11 11.88
C PHE A 534 10.36 -7.03 12.53
N GLU A 535 9.99 -8.08 13.27
CA GLU A 535 8.67 -8.20 13.90
C GLU A 535 8.76 -8.01 15.41
N LEU A 536 7.96 -7.09 15.94
CA LEU A 536 7.71 -6.93 17.36
C LEU A 536 6.64 -7.92 17.79
N TYR A 537 6.94 -8.72 18.82
CA TYR A 537 6.04 -9.72 19.39
C TYR A 537 5.45 -10.72 18.36
N GLY A 538 6.05 -10.85 17.17
CA GLY A 538 5.51 -11.65 16.06
C GLY A 538 4.20 -11.12 15.45
N MET A 539 3.81 -9.88 15.76
CA MET A 539 2.56 -9.28 15.30
C MET A 539 2.78 -8.03 14.45
N CYS A 540 3.66 -7.13 14.89
CA CYS A 540 3.85 -5.83 14.25
C CYS A 540 5.18 -5.79 13.50
N HIS A 541 5.13 -5.68 12.18
CA HIS A 541 6.31 -5.63 11.33
C HIS A 541 6.81 -4.18 11.15
N VAL A 542 8.00 -3.87 11.65
CA VAL A 542 8.51 -2.50 11.68
C VAL A 542 9.23 -2.20 10.37
N ASN A 543 8.50 -1.60 9.43
CA ASN A 543 9.04 -1.13 8.15
C ASN A 543 8.53 0.28 7.84
N ILE A 544 9.33 1.08 7.12
CA ILE A 544 8.96 2.39 6.60
C ILE A 544 7.59 2.37 5.89
N ARG A 545 7.26 1.30 5.15
CA ARG A 545 5.93 1.16 4.52
C ARG A 545 4.79 1.12 5.54
N GLN A 546 5.00 0.42 6.66
CA GLN A 546 4.03 0.36 7.75
C GLN A 546 3.92 1.69 8.48
N LEU A 547 5.02 2.43 8.63
CA LEU A 547 4.98 3.79 9.14
C LEU A 547 4.07 4.69 8.28
N PHE A 548 4.23 4.68 6.96
CA PHE A 548 3.34 5.45 6.07
C PHE A 548 1.87 5.04 6.21
N SER A 549 1.58 3.73 6.31
CA SER A 549 0.23 3.23 6.55
C SER A 549 -0.34 3.73 7.89
N LEU A 550 0.45 3.68 8.96
CA LEU A 550 0.09 4.15 10.29
C LEU A 550 -0.15 5.67 10.31
N THR A 551 0.72 6.45 9.65
CA THR A 551 0.57 7.90 9.50
C THR A 551 -0.70 8.23 8.71
N ASN A 552 -0.97 7.54 7.60
CA ASN A 552 -2.20 7.74 6.83
C ASN A 552 -3.46 7.40 7.64
N LYS A 553 -3.42 6.33 8.44
CA LYS A 553 -4.53 5.98 9.35
C LYS A 553 -4.71 7.03 10.43
N SER A 554 -3.63 7.53 11.03
CA SER A 554 -3.67 8.55 12.07
C SER A 554 -4.18 9.89 11.55
N ILE A 555 -3.75 10.30 10.34
CA ILE A 555 -4.26 11.50 9.65
C ILE A 555 -5.73 11.30 9.26
N GLY A 556 -6.08 10.16 8.66
CA GLY A 556 -7.46 9.85 8.32
C GLY A 556 -8.37 9.89 9.53
N TYR A 557 -7.90 9.35 10.66
CA TYR A 557 -8.59 9.42 11.94
C TYR A 557 -8.74 10.85 12.47
N LEU A 558 -7.69 11.67 12.43
CA LEU A 558 -7.77 13.09 12.80
C LEU A 558 -8.76 13.85 11.91
N VAL A 559 -8.76 13.59 10.61
CA VAL A 559 -9.72 14.19 9.66
C VAL A 559 -11.14 13.72 9.98
N ILE A 560 -11.36 12.45 10.29
CA ILE A 560 -12.66 11.92 10.71
C ILE A 560 -13.11 12.59 12.02
N GLN A 561 -12.23 12.75 13.01
CA GLN A 561 -12.56 13.45 14.26
C GLN A 561 -12.86 14.93 14.05
N ILE A 562 -12.13 15.59 13.14
CA ILE A 562 -12.42 16.95 12.69
C ILE A 562 -13.81 17.00 12.05
N LEU A 563 -14.12 16.05 11.15
CA LEU A 563 -15.41 15.97 10.43
C LEU A 563 -16.60 15.53 11.28
N PHE A 564 -16.37 14.86 12.41
CA PHE A 564 -17.44 14.52 13.36
C PHE A 564 -17.73 15.65 14.35
N LYS A 565 -16.83 16.63 14.44
CA LYS A 565 -16.97 17.80 15.32
C LYS A 565 -17.30 19.10 14.57
N LEU A 566 -16.93 19.19 13.29
CA LEU A 566 -17.48 20.12 12.28
C LEU A 566 -18.79 19.56 11.72
#